data_AF-A0A7S4C880-F1
#
_entry.id   AF-A0A7S4C880-F1
#
_cell.length_a   1.000
_cell.length_b   1.000
_cell.length_c   1.000
_cell.angle_alpha   90.00
_cell.angle_beta   90.00
_cell.angle_gamma   90.00
#
_symmetry.space_group_name_H-M   'P 1'
#
loop_
_entity.id
_entity.type
_entity.pdbx_description
1 polymer ?
#
loop_
_entity_poly.entity_id
_entity_poly.type
_entity_poly.pdbx_seq_one_letter_code
_entity_poly.pdbx_strand_id
1 'polypeptide(L)'
;KDEASGTPFAEMIATKQDPEENVPELIRRDMGRTFPRQPYFQTVEGKRALFHVLNAYAVHDPEVGYCQGMNFVAGILLLYLDPELAFRALECLMSRVGLRTVFMP
;
A
#
# COMPACT_ATOMS: atom_id res chain seq x y z
N LYS A 1 -23.95 1.52 -10.68
CA LYS A 1 -23.23 2.73 -11.16
C LYS A 1 -21.82 2.58 -10.62
N ASP A 2 -21.06 1.74 -11.32
CA ASP A 2 -19.75 1.31 -10.89
C ASP A 2 -18.74 2.35 -11.40
N GLU A 3 -18.41 3.31 -10.53
CA GLU A 3 -17.25 4.19 -10.73
C GLU A 3 -15.99 3.37 -10.48
N ALA A 4 -15.57 2.63 -11.51
CA ALA A 4 -14.22 2.09 -11.62
C ALA A 4 -13.48 2.88 -12.71
N SER A 5 -13.26 4.17 -12.47
CA SER A 5 -12.45 5.03 -13.36
C SER A 5 -11.12 5.46 -12.70
N GLY A 6 -10.63 4.66 -11.75
CA GLY A 6 -9.30 4.83 -11.18
C GLY A 6 -8.23 4.17 -12.06
N THR A 7 -7.02 4.72 -12.04
CA THR A 7 -5.83 4.12 -12.68
C THR A 7 -5.71 2.64 -12.27
N PRO A 8 -5.52 1.69 -13.20
CA PRO A 8 -5.33 0.28 -12.86
C PRO A 8 -4.16 0.04 -11.90
N PHE A 9 -4.27 -0.96 -11.03
CA PHE A 9 -3.20 -1.31 -10.09
C PHE A 9 -1.87 -1.59 -10.80
N ALA A 10 -1.91 -2.28 -11.94
CA ALA A 10 -0.74 -2.56 -12.76
C ALA A 10 -0.04 -1.29 -13.31
N GLU A 11 -0.79 -0.21 -13.53
CA GLU A 11 -0.22 1.07 -13.95
C GLU A 11 0.39 1.82 -12.76
N MET A 12 -0.27 1.79 -11.59
CA MET A 12 0.24 2.45 -10.37
C MET A 12 1.55 1.85 -9.87
N ILE A 13 1.76 0.53 -10.01
CA ILE A 13 3.05 -0.09 -9.67
C ILE A 13 4.18 0.32 -10.64
N ALA A 14 3.83 0.72 -11.87
CA ALA A 14 4.78 1.15 -12.89
C ALA A 14 5.06 2.67 -12.81
N THR A 15 4.19 3.42 -12.13
CA THR A 15 4.36 4.85 -11.91
C THR A 15 5.62 5.13 -11.08
N LYS A 16 6.49 5.97 -11.63
CA LYS A 16 7.62 6.52 -10.87
C LYS A 16 7.09 7.60 -9.92
N GLN A 17 7.35 7.43 -8.64
CA GLN A 17 7.09 8.45 -7.63
C GLN A 17 8.06 9.63 -7.79
N ASP A 18 7.66 10.79 -7.28
CA ASP A 18 8.54 11.96 -7.21
C ASP A 18 9.76 11.64 -6.32
N PRO A 19 11.00 11.80 -6.80
CA PRO A 19 12.20 11.59 -6.00
C PRO A 19 12.25 12.43 -4.71
N GLU A 20 11.57 13.59 -4.66
CA GLU A 20 11.56 14.47 -3.49
C GLU A 20 10.69 13.95 -2.33
N GLU A 21 9.69 13.10 -2.61
CA GLU A 21 8.75 12.59 -1.59
C GLU A 21 9.33 11.42 -0.76
N ASN A 22 10.41 10.77 -1.22
CA ASN A 22 11.14 9.69 -0.51
C ASN A 22 10.26 8.52 0.00
N VAL A 23 9.06 8.36 -0.55
CA VAL A 23 8.07 7.34 -0.16
C VAL A 23 8.60 5.91 -0.31
N PRO A 24 9.26 5.53 -1.43
CA PRO A 24 9.81 4.18 -1.58
C PRO A 24 10.77 3.79 -0.46
N GLU A 25 11.61 4.72 -0.01
CA GLU A 25 12.59 4.51 1.05
C GLU A 25 11.89 4.35 2.42
N LEU A 26 10.86 5.15 2.69
CA LEU A 26 10.04 5.01 3.91
C LEU A 26 9.36 3.64 3.97
N ILE A 27 8.78 3.18 2.85
CA ILE A 27 8.18 1.84 2.75
C ILE A 27 9.25 0.77 3.01
N ARG A 28 10.39 0.84 2.31
CA ARG A 28 11.49 -0.15 2.45
C ARG A 28 11.99 -0.26 3.89
N ARG A 29 12.09 0.87 4.61
CA ARG A 29 12.47 0.88 6.04
C ARG A 29 11.48 0.08 6.89
N ASP A 30 10.20 0.12 6.55
CA ASP A 30 9.14 -0.51 7.34
C ASP A 30 8.91 -1.97 7.00
N MET A 31 9.29 -2.42 5.80
CA MET A 31 9.17 -3.81 5.38
C MET A 31 9.84 -4.78 6.36
N GLY A 32 11.04 -4.45 6.86
CA GLY A 32 11.76 -5.31 7.80
C GLY A 32 11.07 -5.50 9.16
N ARG A 33 10.22 -4.56 9.56
CA ARG A 33 9.44 -4.61 10.81
C ARG A 33 7.98 -5.05 10.62
N THR A 34 7.55 -5.29 9.38
CA THR A 34 6.18 -5.72 9.07
C THR A 34 6.07 -7.23 9.21
N PHE A 35 5.47 -7.70 10.31
CA PHE A 35 5.24 -9.13 10.60
C PHE A 35 6.47 -10.02 10.33
N PRO A 36 7.64 -9.76 10.96
CA PRO A 36 8.90 -10.42 10.60
C PRO A 36 8.92 -11.95 10.81
N ARG A 37 7.95 -12.48 11.55
CA ARG A 37 7.78 -13.91 11.82
C ARG A 37 6.71 -14.59 10.95
N GLN A 38 5.99 -13.83 10.12
CA GLN A 38 5.03 -14.40 9.18
C GLN A 38 5.76 -14.97 7.96
N PRO A 39 5.62 -16.28 7.65
CA PRO A 39 6.36 -16.90 6.55
C PRO A 39 6.19 -16.19 5.20
N TYR A 40 4.98 -15.68 4.90
CA TYR A 40 4.74 -14.96 3.65
C TYR A 40 5.61 -13.70 3.51
N PHE A 41 5.79 -12.93 4.58
CA PHE A 41 6.63 -11.72 4.55
C PHE A 41 8.14 -11.99 4.68
N GLN A 42 8.54 -13.25 4.82
CA GLN A 42 9.95 -13.65 4.72
C GLN A 42 10.38 -13.92 3.28
N THR A 43 9.42 -14.14 2.35
CA THR A 43 9.71 -14.37 0.93
C THR A 43 9.94 -13.07 0.16
N VAL A 44 10.57 -13.18 -1.02
CA VAL A 44 10.76 -12.04 -1.92
C VAL A 44 9.41 -11.58 -2.47
N GLU A 45 8.52 -12.52 -2.75
CA GLU A 45 7.19 -12.29 -3.32
C GLU A 45 6.30 -11.51 -2.35
N GLY A 46 6.24 -11.89 -1.07
CA GLY A 46 5.41 -11.21 -0.07
C GLY A 46 5.93 -9.81 0.25
N LYS A 47 7.26 -9.65 0.32
CA LYS A 47 7.90 -8.34 0.44
C LYS A 47 7.59 -7.43 -0.75
N ARG A 48 7.70 -7.96 -1.98
CA ARG A 48 7.38 -7.22 -3.20
C ARG A 48 5.91 -6.85 -3.27
N ALA A 49 5.01 -7.77 -2.91
CA ALA A 49 3.58 -7.51 -2.86
C ALA A 49 3.25 -6.36 -1.87
N LEU A 50 3.82 -6.40 -0.67
CA LEU A 50 3.65 -5.34 0.32
C LEU A 50 4.14 -3.99 -0.20
N PHE A 51 5.33 -3.96 -0.80
CA PHE A 51 5.87 -2.74 -1.39
C PHE A 51 4.95 -2.19 -2.49
N HIS A 52 4.49 -3.04 -3.42
CA HIS A 52 3.61 -2.62 -4.51
C HIS A 52 2.27 -2.08 -4.03
N VAL A 53 1.62 -2.72 -3.05
CA VAL A 53 0.34 -2.25 -2.51
C VAL A 53 0.49 -0.88 -1.86
N LEU A 54 1.52 -0.69 -1.02
CA LEU A 54 1.76 0.57 -0.33
C LEU A 54 2.17 1.69 -1.30
N ASN A 55 3.04 1.38 -2.25
CA ASN A 55 3.49 2.35 -3.25
C ASN A 55 2.34 2.74 -4.19
N ALA A 56 1.52 1.79 -4.63
CA ALA A 56 0.35 2.09 -5.44
C ALA A 56 -0.66 2.95 -4.68
N TYR A 57 -0.86 2.72 -3.38
CA TYR A 57 -1.68 3.60 -2.56
C TYR A 57 -1.12 5.02 -2.49
N ALA A 58 0.18 5.19 -2.29
CA ALA A 58 0.80 6.51 -2.26
C ALA A 58 0.68 7.25 -3.60
N VAL A 59 0.70 6.53 -4.73
CA VAL A 59 0.39 7.11 -6.06
C VAL A 59 -1.08 7.50 -6.17
N HIS A 60 -1.98 6.66 -5.64
CA HIS A 60 -3.42 6.86 -5.71
C HIS A 60 -3.91 8.05 -4.88
N ASP A 61 -3.38 8.21 -3.66
CA ASP A 61 -3.75 9.27 -2.72
C ASP A 61 -2.50 10.03 -2.25
N PRO A 62 -1.95 10.96 -3.07
CA PRO A 62 -0.73 11.69 -2.75
C PRO A 62 -0.85 12.61 -1.53
N GLU A 63 -2.08 13.03 -1.16
CA GLU A 63 -2.31 13.84 0.04
C GLU A 63 -1.95 13.09 1.32
N VAL A 64 -2.17 11.76 1.32
CA VAL A 64 -1.73 10.87 2.40
C VAL A 64 -0.33 10.32 2.13
N GLY A 65 -0.06 9.97 0.87
CA GLY A 65 1.17 9.28 0.46
C GLY A 65 1.35 7.97 1.22
N TYR A 66 2.45 7.87 1.96
CA TYR A 66 2.74 6.76 2.88
C TYR A 66 3.04 7.28 4.28
N CYS A 67 2.22 6.86 5.25
CA CYS A 67 2.44 7.10 6.67
C CYS A 67 2.83 5.80 7.39
N GLN A 68 3.73 5.92 8.38
CA GLN A 68 4.13 4.79 9.22
C GLN A 68 2.88 4.14 9.85
N GLY A 69 2.79 2.82 9.76
CA GLY A 69 1.68 2.04 10.30
C GLY A 69 0.77 1.47 9.22
N MET A 70 0.70 2.12 8.04
CA MET A 70 -0.06 1.62 6.89
C MET A 70 0.44 0.25 6.43
N ASN A 71 1.74 -0.03 6.59
CA ASN A 71 2.35 -1.32 6.32
C ASN A 71 1.70 -2.49 7.07
N PHE A 72 1.17 -2.27 8.27
CA PHE A 72 0.47 -3.31 9.02
C PHE A 72 -0.94 -3.56 8.50
N VAL A 73 -1.66 -2.51 8.09
CA VAL A 73 -3.00 -2.64 7.48
C VAL A 73 -2.89 -3.39 6.15
N ALA A 74 -2.00 -2.94 5.26
CA ALA A 74 -1.73 -3.60 4.00
C ALA A 74 -1.21 -5.04 4.19
N GLY A 75 -0.34 -5.24 5.18
CA GLY A 75 0.18 -6.56 5.51
C GLY A 75 -0.91 -7.55 5.96
N ILE A 76 -1.87 -7.12 6.79
CA ILE A 76 -3.00 -8.00 7.15
C ILE A 76 -3.84 -8.35 5.93
N LEU A 77 -4.15 -7.39 5.07
CA LEU A 77 -4.93 -7.63 3.85
C LEU A 77 -4.24 -8.66 2.94
N LEU A 78 -2.93 -8.54 2.75
CA LEU A 78 -2.11 -9.44 1.93
C LEU A 78 -1.98 -10.87 2.48
N LEU A 79 -2.33 -11.12 3.75
CA LEU A 79 -2.38 -12.50 4.26
C LEU A 79 -3.62 -13.26 3.77
N TYR A 80 -4.63 -12.55 3.27
CA TYR A 80 -5.92 -13.14 2.86
C TYR A 80 -6.31 -12.84 1.41
N LEU A 81 -5.70 -11.83 0.80
CA LEU A 81 -6.04 -11.32 -0.52
C LEU A 81 -4.80 -11.30 -1.42
N ASP A 82 -5.01 -11.46 -2.74
CA ASP A 82 -3.97 -11.13 -3.71
C ASP A 82 -3.66 -9.61 -3.72
N PRO A 83 -2.54 -9.18 -4.32
CA PRO A 83 -2.11 -7.79 -4.23
C PRO A 83 -3.11 -6.77 -4.80
N GLU A 84 -3.83 -7.09 -5.87
CA GLU A 84 -4.80 -6.14 -6.46
C GLU A 84 -6.02 -6.01 -5.56
N LEU A 85 -6.55 -7.13 -5.05
CA LEU A 85 -7.66 -7.11 -4.09
C LEU A 85 -7.25 -6.46 -2.77
N ALA A 86 -6.02 -6.68 -2.30
CA ALA A 86 -5.49 -6.02 -1.10
C ALA A 86 -5.40 -4.50 -1.28
N PHE A 87 -4.96 -4.03 -2.45
CA PHE A 87 -4.97 -2.61 -2.79
C PHE A 87 -6.39 -2.03 -2.79
N ARG A 88 -7.35 -2.66 -3.48
CA ARG A 88 -8.74 -2.19 -3.53
C ARG A 88 -9.40 -2.20 -2.14
N ALA A 89 -9.06 -3.18 -1.30
CA ALA A 89 -9.52 -3.21 0.08
C ALA A 89 -8.92 -2.06 0.90
N LEU A 90 -7.63 -1.76 0.74
CA LEU A 90 -6.98 -0.63 1.39
C LEU A 90 -7.60 0.71 0.93
N GLU A 91 -7.79 0.91 -0.38
CA GLU A 91 -8.47 2.07 -0.96
C GLU A 91 -9.87 2.24 -0.35
N CYS A 92 -10.65 1.16 -0.24
CA CYS A 92 -11.98 1.17 0.35
C CYS A 92 -11.95 1.56 1.84
N LEU A 93 -11.01 1.02 2.63
CA LEU A 93 -10.83 1.39 4.03
C LEU A 93 -10.48 2.87 4.18
N MET A 94 -9.60 3.38 3.32
CA MET A 94 -9.12 4.75 3.40
C MET A 94 -10.16 5.77 2.96
N SER A 95 -10.84 5.52 1.84
CA SER A 95 -11.82 6.44 1.25
C SER A 95 -13.21 6.30 1.86
N ARG A 96 -13.76 5.07 1.95
CA ARG A 96 -15.16 4.85 2.35
C ARG A 96 -15.35 4.71 3.85
N VAL A 97 -14.42 4.04 4.52
CA VAL A 97 -14.42 3.92 6.00
C VAL A 97 -13.78 5.15 6.66
N GLY A 98 -13.10 6.01 5.89
CA GLY A 98 -12.52 7.26 6.36
C GLY A 98 -11.21 7.09 7.14
N LEU A 99 -10.57 5.92 7.02
CA LEU A 99 -9.32 5.63 7.73
C LEU A 99 -8.18 6.59 7.36
N ARG A 100 -8.23 7.22 6.17
CA ARG A 100 -7.21 8.19 5.73
C ARG A 100 -7.03 9.36 6.70
N THR A 101 -8.08 9.74 7.43
CA THR A 101 -8.03 10.82 8.43
C THR A 101 -7.11 10.52 9.61
N VAL A 102 -6.79 9.25 9.88
CA VAL A 102 -5.82 8.83 10.90
C VAL A 102 -4.38 8.99 10.42
N PHE A 103 -4.16 8.99 9.10
CA PHE A 103 -2.83 9.00 8.47
C PHE A 103 -2.47 10.33 7.83
N MET A 104 -3.43 11.24 7.68
CA MET A 104 -3.16 12.61 7.22
C MET A 104 -2.23 13.34 8.20
N PRO A 105 -1.30 14.17 7.69
CA PRO A 105 -0.41 15.01 8.51
C PRO A 105 -1.13 15.99 9.44
#